data_AF-A0A2T6FAA1-F1
#
_entry.id   AF-A0A2T6FAA1-F1
#
_cell.length_a   1.000
_cell.length_b   1.000
_cell.length_c   1.000
_cell.angle_alpha   90.00
_cell.angle_beta   90.00
_cell.angle_gamma   90.00
#
_symmetry.space_group_name_H-M   'P 1'
#
loop_
_entity.id
_entity.type
_entity.pdbx_description
1 polymer ?
#
loop_
_entity_poly.entity_id
_entity_poly.type
_entity_poly.pdbx_seq_one_letter_code
_entity_poly.pdbx_strand_id
1 'polypeptide(L)'
;MHQTTAINALSGANALAFDDISVDGGSPISLESRAMQAYAQSVMSAEHNKSDIMLRLEAPGLTSPEELQAIQEKVADYGIRLSMVSTLSRKVTSAVETLLRS
;
A
#
# COMPACT_ATOMS: atom_id res chain seq x y z
N MET A 1 26.96 -46.55 -4.22
CA MET A 1 26.47 -45.32 -4.87
C MET A 1 25.12 -45.63 -5.51
N HIS A 2 24.22 -44.65 -5.49
CA HIS A 2 22.89 -44.63 -6.13
C HIS A 2 21.80 -45.46 -5.43
N GLN A 3 21.13 -44.88 -4.41
CA GLN A 3 19.66 -45.03 -4.25
C GLN A 3 18.98 -44.20 -3.13
N THR A 4 19.65 -43.27 -2.44
CA THR A 4 19.00 -42.49 -1.35
C THR A 4 18.55 -41.08 -1.76
N THR A 5 18.83 -40.60 -2.97
CA THR A 5 18.54 -39.20 -3.35
C THR A 5 17.11 -38.96 -3.86
N ALA A 6 16.34 -40.00 -4.20
CA ALA A 6 15.01 -39.82 -4.81
C ALA A 6 13.87 -39.56 -3.80
N ILE A 7 14.03 -39.91 -2.52
CA ILE A 7 12.93 -39.80 -1.53
C ILE A 7 12.81 -38.38 -0.95
N ASN A 8 13.88 -37.58 -1.01
CA ASN A 8 13.87 -36.21 -0.46
C ASN A 8 13.23 -35.16 -1.39
N ALA A 9 12.94 -35.52 -2.65
CA ALA A 9 12.35 -34.59 -3.63
C ALA A 9 10.81 -34.51 -3.56
N LEU A 10 10.14 -35.45 -2.88
CA LEU A 10 8.68 -35.49 -2.78
C LEU A 10 8.12 -34.79 -1.52
N SER A 11 8.97 -34.47 -0.54
CA SER A 11 8.54 -33.74 0.67
C SER A 11 8.47 -32.22 0.49
N GLY A 12 9.03 -31.68 -0.61
CA GLY A 12 9.04 -30.24 -0.91
C GLY A 12 7.87 -29.75 -1.76
N ALA A 13 7.06 -30.67 -2.31
CA ALA A 13 5.98 -30.33 -3.24
C ALA A 13 4.61 -30.09 -2.55
N ASN A 14 4.54 -30.22 -1.22
CA ASN A 14 3.29 -30.13 -0.47
C ASN A 14 3.08 -28.81 0.30
N ALA A 15 3.87 -27.78 -0.02
CA ALA A 15 3.58 -26.41 0.39
C ALA A 15 2.78 -25.69 -0.70
N LEU A 16 1.70 -26.32 -1.17
CA LEU A 16 0.60 -25.57 -1.74
C LEU A 16 0.02 -24.77 -0.58
N ALA A 17 0.40 -23.49 -0.52
CA ALA A 17 -0.18 -22.53 0.39
C ALA A 17 -1.69 -22.52 0.12
N PHE A 18 -2.43 -23.26 0.94
CA PHE A 18 -3.84 -23.01 1.14
C PHE A 18 -3.91 -21.61 1.74
N ASP A 19 -4.20 -20.63 0.89
CA ASP A 19 -4.73 -19.34 1.34
C ASP A 19 -6.05 -19.68 2.03
N ASP A 20 -5.99 -19.79 3.35
CA ASP A 20 -7.18 -19.94 4.18
C ASP A 20 -7.97 -18.65 4.07
N ILE A 21 -8.87 -18.60 3.09
CA ILE A 21 -9.88 -17.54 2.98
C ILE A 21 -10.93 -17.81 4.05
N SER A 22 -10.51 -17.68 5.31
CA SER A 22 -11.43 -17.50 6.41
C SER A 22 -12.08 -16.14 6.19
N VAL A 23 -13.34 -16.14 5.73
CA VAL A 23 -14.21 -14.97 5.88
C VAL A 23 -14.42 -14.83 7.38
N ASP A 24 -13.56 -14.05 8.01
CA ASP A 24 -13.75 -13.61 9.39
C ASP A 24 -15.14 -12.97 9.43
N GLY A 25 -16.06 -13.63 10.15
CA GLY A 25 -17.39 -13.12 10.46
C GLY A 25 -17.30 -11.98 11.46
N GLY A 26 -16.50 -10.97 11.10
CA GLY A 26 -16.01 -9.92 11.96
C GLY A 26 -17.17 -9.17 12.60
N SER A 27 -17.10 -9.04 13.93
CA SER A 27 -17.99 -8.18 14.71
C SER A 27 -18.11 -6.80 14.04
N PRO A 28 -19.29 -6.15 14.09
CA PRO A 28 -19.51 -4.87 13.41
C PRO A 28 -18.45 -3.85 13.84
N ILE A 29 -17.54 -3.52 12.92
CA ILE A 29 -16.49 -2.52 13.13
C ILE A 29 -17.15 -1.13 13.12
N SER A 30 -16.85 -0.29 14.11
CA SER A 30 -17.37 1.07 14.11
C SER A 30 -16.80 1.88 12.94
N LEU A 31 -17.59 2.82 12.43
CA LEU A 31 -17.13 3.73 11.36
C LEU A 31 -15.90 4.52 11.79
N GLU A 32 -15.81 4.90 13.06
CA GLU A 32 -14.65 5.58 13.65
C GLU A 32 -13.39 4.70 13.58
N SER A 33 -13.48 3.44 14.02
CA SER A 33 -12.36 2.50 13.94
C SER A 33 -11.94 2.24 12.50
N ARG A 34 -12.91 2.14 11.58
CA ARG A 34 -12.62 2.00 10.14
C ARG A 34 -11.94 3.23 9.56
N ALA A 35 -12.39 4.43 9.94
CA ALA A 35 -11.79 5.69 9.51
C ALA A 35 -10.36 5.85 10.03
N MET A 36 -10.14 5.52 11.31
CA MET A 36 -8.81 5.57 11.92
C MET A 36 -7.84 4.58 11.26
N GLN A 37 -8.29 3.36 10.97
CA GLN A 37 -7.48 2.37 10.25
C GLN A 37 -7.15 2.82 8.82
N ALA A 38 -8.15 3.34 8.10
CA ALA A 38 -7.95 3.87 6.74
C ALA A 38 -6.98 5.07 6.73
N TYR A 39 -7.07 5.95 7.73
CA TYR A 39 -6.15 7.07 7.89
C TYR A 39 -4.72 6.59 8.17
N ALA A 40 -4.54 5.68 9.12
CA ALA A 40 -3.23 5.12 9.45
C ALA A 40 -2.58 4.45 8.23
N GLN A 41 -3.34 3.65 7.49
CA GLN A 41 -2.88 3.02 6.25
C GLN A 41 -2.50 4.06 5.17
N SER A 42 -3.29 5.12 5.03
CA SER A 42 -3.02 6.21 4.08
C SER A 42 -1.72 6.94 4.41
N VAL A 43 -1.50 7.27 5.68
CA VAL A 43 -0.27 7.94 6.15
C VAL A 43 0.94 7.03 5.95
N MET A 44 0.86 5.75 6.37
CA MET A 44 1.96 4.80 6.18
C MET A 44 2.30 4.62 4.70
N SER A 45 1.30 4.53 3.84
CA SER A 45 1.51 4.40 2.39
C SER A 45 2.14 5.65 1.80
N ALA A 46 1.70 6.84 2.23
CA ALA A 46 2.26 8.12 1.79
C ALA A 46 3.73 8.27 2.20
N GLU A 47 4.05 7.96 3.47
CA GLU A 47 5.43 8.03 3.98
C GLU A 47 6.33 6.99 3.34
N HIS A 48 5.84 5.77 3.10
CA HIS A 48 6.58 4.73 2.38
C HIS A 48 6.91 5.18 0.94
N ASN A 49 5.92 5.66 0.20
CA ASN A 49 6.12 6.12 -1.17
C ASN A 49 7.10 7.29 -1.25
N LYS A 50 6.97 8.27 -0.34
CA LYS A 50 7.90 9.39 -0.23
C LYS A 50 9.32 8.91 0.08
N SER A 51 9.48 7.95 0.99
CA SER A 51 10.78 7.40 1.35
C SER A 51 11.43 6.64 0.19
N ASP A 52 10.66 5.83 -0.55
CA ASP A 52 11.14 5.12 -1.75
C ASP A 52 11.56 6.10 -2.85
N ILE A 53 10.79 7.18 -3.06
CA ILE A 53 11.17 8.25 -4.00
C ILE A 53 12.50 8.90 -3.58
N MET A 54 12.64 9.26 -2.29
CA MET A 54 13.85 9.91 -1.79
C MET A 54 15.08 9.00 -1.89
N LEU A 55 14.95 7.73 -1.50
CA LEU A 55 16.03 6.75 -1.60
C LEU A 55 16.53 6.58 -3.05
N ARG A 56 15.61 6.58 -4.02
CA ARG A 56 15.95 6.48 -5.45
C ARG A 56 16.59 7.76 -5.97
N LEU A 57 16.17 8.93 -5.47
CA LEU A 57 16.74 10.22 -5.85
C LEU A 57 18.15 10.43 -5.30
N GLU A 58 18.43 9.87 -4.11
CA GLU A 58 19.75 9.91 -3.46
C GLU A 58 20.71 8.85 -4.01
N ALA A 59 20.23 7.93 -4.86
CA ALA A 59 21.06 6.89 -5.44
C ALA A 59 22.16 7.49 -6.33
N PRO A 60 23.45 7.18 -6.05
CA PRO A 60 24.54 7.66 -6.89
C PRO A 60 24.43 7.06 -8.30
N GLY A 61 24.51 7.90 -9.33
CA GLY A 61 24.45 7.48 -10.72
C GLY A 61 23.07 7.55 -11.38
N LEU A 62 22.09 8.21 -10.74
CA LEU A 62 20.80 8.50 -11.36
C LEU A 62 20.92 9.48 -12.53
N THR A 63 21.31 8.97 -13.70
CA THR A 63 21.55 9.77 -14.91
C THR A 63 20.88 9.20 -16.15
N SER A 64 20.33 7.98 -16.09
CA SER A 64 19.63 7.40 -17.23
C SER A 64 18.24 8.03 -17.39
N PRO A 65 17.83 8.39 -18.62
CA PRO A 65 16.49 8.90 -18.89
C PRO A 65 15.38 7.97 -18.42
N GLU A 66 15.58 6.66 -18.53
CA GLU A 66 14.60 5.63 -18.15
C GLU A 66 14.37 5.62 -16.63
N GLU A 67 15.42 5.70 -15.83
CA GLU A 67 15.30 5.75 -14.36
C GLU A 67 14.69 7.08 -13.90
N LEU A 68 15.06 8.19 -14.53
CA LEU A 68 14.47 9.50 -14.25
C LEU A 68 12.98 9.53 -14.57
N GLN A 69 12.55 8.93 -15.69
CA GLN A 69 11.15 8.80 -16.05
C GLN A 69 10.38 7.96 -15.01
N ALA A 70 10.94 6.83 -14.58
CA ALA A 70 10.32 5.98 -13.58
C ALA A 70 10.15 6.69 -12.23
N ILE A 71 11.13 7.51 -11.82
CA ILE A 71 11.01 8.34 -10.61
C ILE A 71 9.95 9.43 -10.80
N GLN A 72 9.92 10.09 -11.96
CA GLN A 72 8.93 11.11 -12.28
C GLN A 72 7.49 10.57 -12.21
N GLU A 73 7.27 9.34 -12.69
CA GLU A 73 5.98 8.65 -12.59
C GLU A 73 5.59 8.42 -11.13
N LYS A 74 6.51 7.92 -10.29
CA LYS A 74 6.27 7.73 -8.85
C LYS A 74 5.96 9.04 -8.13
N VAL A 75 6.66 10.11 -8.45
CA VAL A 75 6.42 11.45 -7.89
C VAL A 75 5.04 11.95 -8.31
N ALA A 76 4.66 11.78 -9.57
CA ALA A 76 3.34 12.17 -10.07
C ALA A 76 2.23 11.40 -9.35
N ASP A 77 2.36 10.07 -9.25
CA ASP A 77 1.40 9.20 -8.55
C ASP A 77 1.23 9.58 -7.08
N TYR A 78 2.32 9.85 -6.37
CA TYR A 78 2.30 10.34 -5.00
C TYR A 78 1.54 11.66 -4.90
N GLY A 79 1.86 12.63 -5.75
CA GLY A 79 1.23 13.95 -5.77
C GLY A 79 -0.27 13.88 -6.07
N ILE A 80 -0.68 13.08 -7.05
CA ILE A 80 -2.10 12.87 -7.41
C ILE A 80 -2.86 12.28 -6.23
N ARG A 81 -2.37 11.18 -5.65
CA ARG A 81 -3.02 10.52 -4.50
C ARG A 81 -3.17 11.48 -3.32
N LEU A 82 -2.13 12.20 -2.96
CA LEU A 82 -2.15 13.15 -1.84
C LEU A 82 -3.16 14.28 -2.08
N SER A 83 -3.18 14.85 -3.28
CA SER A 83 -4.11 15.92 -3.64
C SER A 83 -5.57 15.46 -3.61
N MET A 84 -5.84 14.22 -4.03
CA MET A 84 -7.18 13.63 -4.03
C MET A 84 -7.68 13.41 -2.59
N VAL A 85 -6.83 12.85 -1.72
CA VAL A 85 -7.16 12.67 -0.29
C VAL A 85 -7.46 14.02 0.38
N SER A 86 -6.62 15.03 0.15
CA SER A 86 -6.83 16.39 0.68
C SER A 86 -8.14 17.00 0.17
N THR A 87 -8.39 16.90 -1.13
CA THR A 87 -9.60 17.44 -1.76
C THR A 87 -10.86 16.75 -1.23
N LEU A 88 -10.85 15.42 -1.12
CA LEU A 88 -11.97 14.66 -0.61
C LEU A 88 -12.22 14.97 0.87
N SER A 89 -11.17 15.01 1.69
CA SER A 89 -11.26 15.38 3.11
C SER A 89 -11.90 16.75 3.28
N ARG A 90 -11.45 17.75 2.50
CA ARG A 90 -12.04 19.09 2.50
C ARG A 90 -13.52 19.07 2.10
N LYS A 91 -13.89 18.33 1.05
CA LYS A 91 -15.29 18.21 0.60
C LYS A 91 -16.18 17.57 1.67
N VAL A 92 -15.71 16.53 2.35
CA VAL A 92 -16.45 15.88 3.44
C VAL A 92 -16.65 16.84 4.60
N THR A 93 -15.59 17.51 5.06
CA THR A 93 -15.71 18.50 6.15
C THR A 93 -16.66 19.63 5.78
N SER A 94 -16.56 20.19 4.56
CA SER A 94 -17.48 21.23 4.11
C SER A 94 -18.94 20.76 4.03
N ALA A 95 -19.19 19.51 3.65
CA ALA A 95 -20.53 18.94 3.68
C ALA A 95 -21.08 18.84 5.10
N VAL A 96 -20.26 18.38 6.06
CA VAL A 96 -20.62 18.32 7.48
C VAL A 96 -20.90 19.72 8.03
N GLU A 97 -20.03 20.70 7.76
CA GLU A 97 -20.22 22.09 8.18
C GLU A 97 -21.52 22.68 7.62
N THR A 98 -21.86 22.36 6.37
CA THR A 98 -23.11 22.79 5.73
C THR A 98 -24.32 22.23 6.47
N LEU A 99 -24.32 20.93 6.78
CA LEU A 99 -25.41 20.26 7.50
C LEU A 99 -25.56 20.74 8.96
N LEU A 100 -24.48 21.16 9.61
CA LEU A 100 -24.51 21.66 10.99
C LEU A 100 -24.92 23.13 11.08
N ARG A 101 -24.76 23.91 10.00
CA ARG A 101 -25.17 25.33 9.96
C ARG A 101 -26.58 25.55 9.43
N SER A 102 -27.15 24.58 8.71
CA SER A 102 -28.55 24.58 8.27
C SER A 102 -29.49 24.26 9.41
#